data_AF-A0A026W6D9-F1
#
_entry.id   AF-A0A026W6D9-F1
#
_cell.length_a   1.000
_cell.length_b   1.000
_cell.length_c   1.000
_cell.angle_alpha   90.00
_cell.angle_beta   90.00
_cell.angle_gamma   90.00
#
_symmetry.space_group_name_H-M   'P 1'
#
loop_
_entity.id
_entity.type
_entity.pdbx_description
1 polymer ?
#
loop_
_entity_poly.entity_id
_entity_poly.type
_entity_poly.pdbx_seq_one_letter_code
_entity_poly.pdbx_strand_id
1 'polypeptide(L)'
;MNLREAGKKDSASIVKELCVASPKRDQALAIIVDADLSTHQYNVIRQQVKNINSKLYPPYYKVKEAKQLCYPSGITLTEISAEVKLQSLIDHTVV
;
A
#
# COMPACT_ATOMS: atom_id res chain seq x y z
N MET A 1 28.72 35.69 -0.62
CA MET A 1 27.81 34.56 -0.95
C MET A 1 27.45 33.85 0.35
N ASN A 2 26.21 34.01 0.82
CA ASN A 2 25.76 33.50 2.13
C ASN A 2 25.15 32.11 1.99
N LEU A 3 25.75 31.10 2.62
CA LEU A 3 25.30 29.70 2.62
C LEU A 3 24.17 29.40 3.63
N ARG A 4 23.35 30.40 4.02
CA ARG A 4 22.33 30.24 5.08
C ARG A 4 20.88 30.08 4.59
N GLU A 5 20.61 30.18 3.30
CA GLU A 5 19.22 30.16 2.79
C GLU A 5 18.69 28.77 2.41
N ALA A 6 19.50 27.71 2.45
CA ALA A 6 19.12 26.41 1.91
C ALA A 6 18.54 25.38 2.91
N GLY A 7 18.38 25.72 4.19
CA GLY A 7 18.44 24.69 5.24
C GLY A 7 17.34 24.62 6.29
N LYS A 8 16.16 25.21 6.12
CA LYS A 8 15.07 25.04 7.11
C LYS A 8 13.72 24.83 6.45
N LYS A 9 13.43 23.57 6.13
CA LYS A 9 12.03 23.14 6.24
C LYS A 9 11.71 23.21 7.74
N ASP A 10 10.88 24.17 8.13
CA ASP A 10 10.45 24.28 9.52
C ASP A 10 9.81 22.96 9.96
N SER A 11 10.02 22.59 11.23
CA SER A 11 9.46 21.36 11.82
C SER A 11 7.95 21.28 11.60
N ALA A 12 7.24 22.41 11.58
CA ALA A 12 5.82 22.48 11.23
C ALA A 12 5.52 22.07 9.78
N SER A 13 6.37 22.44 8.81
CA SER A 13 6.23 22.06 7.40
C SER A 13 6.58 20.59 7.17
N ILE A 14 7.57 20.06 7.90
CA ILE A 14 7.92 18.64 7.91
C ILE A 14 6.75 17.82 8.49
N VAL A 15 6.21 18.24 9.64
CA VAL A 15 5.05 17.59 10.28
C VAL A 15 3.81 17.70 9.39
N LYS A 16 3.64 18.79 8.65
CA LYS A 16 2.55 18.95 7.67
C LYS A 16 2.71 18.00 6.48
N GLU A 17 3.90 17.85 5.91
CA GLU A 17 4.17 16.84 4.85
C GLU A 17 3.94 15.41 5.37
N LEU A 18 4.40 15.08 6.59
CA LEU A 18 4.20 13.77 7.23
C LEU A 18 2.73 13.49 7.63
N CYS A 19 1.97 14.52 8.03
CA CYS A 19 0.56 14.39 8.39
C CYS A 19 -0.38 14.41 7.18
N VAL A 20 0.03 15.01 6.05
CA VAL A 20 -0.78 15.11 4.82
C VAL A 20 -0.63 13.86 3.95
N ALA A 21 0.52 13.17 4.00
CA ALA A 21 0.73 11.91 3.30
C ALA A 21 0.29 10.71 4.15
N SER A 22 -1.01 10.57 4.41
CA SER A 22 -1.56 9.23 4.70
C SER A 22 -1.21 8.34 3.51
N PRO A 23 -0.48 7.21 3.68
CA PRO A 23 -0.29 6.27 2.60
C PRO A 23 -1.61 5.91 1.95
N LYS A 24 -1.70 6.19 0.64
CA LYS A 24 -2.81 5.73 -0.19
C LYS A 24 -2.91 4.20 -0.06
N ARG A 25 -4.10 3.64 -0.32
CA ARG A 25 -4.34 2.18 -0.21
C ARG A 25 -3.27 1.37 -0.94
N ASP A 26 -2.81 1.88 -2.09
CA ASP A 26 -1.79 1.26 -2.94
C ASP A 26 -0.39 1.35 -2.33
N GLN A 27 -0.05 2.46 -1.66
CA GLN A 27 1.23 2.61 -0.95
C GLN A 27 1.29 1.69 0.29
N ALA A 28 0.17 1.56 1.01
CA ALA A 28 0.09 0.61 2.12
C ALA A 28 0.21 -0.85 1.63
N LEU A 29 -0.36 -1.18 0.47
CA LEU A 29 -0.17 -2.47 -0.19
C LEU A 29 1.30 -2.69 -0.58
N ALA A 30 1.96 -1.69 -1.16
CA ALA A 30 3.38 -1.76 -1.51
C ALA A 30 4.24 -2.07 -0.28
N ILE A 31 4.03 -1.37 0.85
CA ILE A 31 4.76 -1.64 2.10
C ILE A 31 4.57 -3.09 2.58
N ILE A 32 3.34 -3.61 2.49
CA ILE A 32 3.05 -4.99 2.89
C ILE A 32 3.80 -5.99 2.00
N VAL A 33 3.87 -5.74 0.69
CA VAL A 33 4.56 -6.61 -0.27
C VAL A 33 6.08 -6.49 -0.13
N ASP A 34 6.62 -5.28 -0.10
CA ASP A 34 8.07 -5.01 -0.06
C ASP A 34 8.71 -5.50 1.23
N ALA A 35 7.99 -5.41 2.36
CA ALA A 35 8.47 -5.85 3.66
C ALA A 35 7.93 -7.23 4.11
N ASP A 36 7.26 -7.95 3.20
CA ASP A 36 6.66 -9.28 3.42
C ASP A 36 5.86 -9.37 4.74
N LEU A 37 4.98 -8.38 4.96
CA LEU A 37 4.22 -8.28 6.19
C LEU A 37 2.99 -9.18 6.16
N SER A 38 2.80 -9.92 7.25
CA SER A 38 1.51 -10.55 7.52
C SER A 38 0.44 -9.50 7.84
N THR A 39 -0.83 -9.86 7.63
CA THR A 39 -2.00 -9.05 8.02
C THR A 39 -1.94 -8.66 9.50
N HIS A 40 -1.47 -9.56 10.36
CA HIS A 40 -1.33 -9.31 11.79
C HIS A 40 -0.27 -8.22 12.06
N GLN A 41 0.94 -8.36 11.51
CA GLN A 41 2.02 -7.37 11.67
C GLN A 41 1.60 -5.98 11.18
N TYR A 42 0.96 -5.90 10.00
CA TYR A 42 0.43 -4.63 9.50
C TYR A 42 -0.55 -3.98 10.49
N ASN A 43 -1.46 -4.78 11.06
CA ASN A 43 -2.44 -4.26 12.03
C ASN A 43 -1.77 -3.80 13.35
N VAL A 44 -0.74 -4.50 13.81
CA VAL A 44 0.05 -4.09 14.98
C VAL A 44 0.73 -2.75 14.73
N ILE A 45 1.45 -2.61 13.60
CA ILE A 45 2.12 -1.36 13.21
C ILE A 45 1.08 -0.23 13.11
N ARG A 46 -0.06 -0.49 12.48
CA ARG A 46 -1.15 0.48 12.37
C ARG A 46 -1.68 0.90 13.74
N GLN A 47 -1.86 -0.03 14.68
CA GLN A 47 -2.33 0.29 16.04
C GLN A 47 -1.32 1.16 16.80
N GLN A 48 -0.03 0.86 16.70
CA GLN A 48 1.03 1.64 17.33
C GLN A 48 1.04 3.09 16.79
N VAL A 49 0.94 3.23 15.46
CA VAL A 49 0.94 4.54 14.80
C VAL A 49 -0.38 5.30 15.01
N LYS A 50 -1.50 4.61 15.24
CA LYS A 50 -2.81 5.24 15.46
C LYS A 50 -2.80 6.23 16.64
N ASN A 51 -1.98 5.97 17.65
CA ASN A 51 -1.83 6.84 18.83
C ASN A 51 -1.03 8.11 18.53
N ILE A 52 -0.20 8.10 17.48
CA ILE A 52 0.67 9.21 17.07
C ILE A 52 0.01 10.00 15.94
N ASN A 53 -0.47 9.31 14.92
CA ASN A 53 -1.17 9.85 13.77
C ASN A 53 -2.25 8.87 13.31
N SER A 54 -3.49 9.15 13.74
CA SER A 54 -4.65 8.26 13.58
C SER A 54 -5.01 7.93 12.12
N LYS A 55 -4.52 8.71 11.15
CA LYS A 55 -4.87 8.58 9.74
C LYS A 55 -3.70 8.14 8.85
N LEU A 56 -2.51 7.84 9.37
CA LEU A 56 -1.39 7.47 8.52
C LEU A 56 -1.70 6.19 7.73
N TYR A 57 -1.88 5.05 8.40
CA TYR A 57 -2.15 3.78 7.72
C TYR A 57 -3.65 3.49 7.55
N PRO A 58 -4.10 3.21 6.30
CA PRO A 58 -5.49 2.85 6.05
C PRO A 58 -5.85 1.53 6.75
N PRO A 59 -7.13 1.34 7.12
CA PRO A 59 -7.60 0.05 7.62
C PRO A 59 -7.42 -1.04 6.55
N TYR A 60 -7.17 -2.28 6.99
CA TYR A 60 -6.77 -3.38 6.12
C TYR A 60 -7.78 -3.70 5.00
N TYR A 61 -9.09 -3.52 5.21
CA TYR A 61 -10.08 -3.76 4.16
C TYR A 61 -9.84 -2.89 2.91
N LYS A 62 -9.35 -1.65 3.08
CA LYS A 62 -9.00 -0.76 1.97
C LYS A 62 -7.76 -1.24 1.21
N VAL A 63 -6.80 -1.82 1.91
CA VAL A 63 -5.63 -2.46 1.29
C VAL A 63 -6.06 -3.71 0.52
N LYS A 64 -7.01 -4.48 1.06
CA LYS A 64 -7.59 -5.65 0.39
C LYS A 64 -8.27 -5.27 -0.92
N GLU A 65 -9.03 -4.18 -0.96
CA GLU A 65 -9.61 -3.64 -2.20
C GLU A 65 -8.53 -3.31 -3.23
N ALA A 66 -7.44 -2.64 -2.82
CA ALA A 66 -6.32 -2.34 -3.71
C ALA A 66 -5.67 -3.62 -4.25
N LYS A 67 -5.49 -4.64 -3.38
CA LYS A 67 -4.97 -5.95 -3.79
C LYS A 67 -5.86 -6.62 -4.84
N GLN A 68 -7.18 -6.51 -4.69
CA GLN A 68 -8.14 -7.06 -5.64
C GLN A 68 -8.10 -6.38 -7.00
N LEU A 69 -7.90 -5.06 -7.03
CA LEU A 69 -7.76 -4.30 -8.28
C LEU A 69 -6.49 -4.66 -9.06
N CYS A 70 -5.47 -5.19 -8.39
CA CYS A 70 -4.24 -5.65 -9.05
C CYS A 70 -4.36 -7.04 -9.68
N TYR A 71 -5.42 -7.81 -9.41
CA TYR A 71 -5.56 -9.13 -9.99
C TYR A 71 -6.06 -9.08 -11.45
N PRO A 72 -5.51 -9.91 -12.34
CA PRO A 72 -5.99 -10.00 -13.71
C PRO A 72 -7.45 -10.47 -13.76
N SER A 73 -8.21 -9.96 -14.72
CA SER A 73 -9.56 -10.45 -15.00
C SER A 73 -9.54 -11.90 -15.49
N GLY A 74 -10.53 -12.70 -15.07
CA GLY A 74 -10.66 -14.10 -15.53
C GLY A 74 -9.86 -15.12 -14.71
N ILE A 75 -9.29 -14.69 -13.58
CA ILE A 75 -8.60 -15.56 -12.62
C ILE A 75 -9.41 -15.59 -11.31
N THR A 76 -9.68 -16.79 -10.82
CA THR A 76 -10.29 -17.03 -9.51
C THR A 76 -9.24 -17.57 -8.56
N LEU A 77 -8.90 -16.76 -7.54
CA LEU A 77 -7.93 -17.11 -6.50
C LEU A 77 -8.66 -17.55 -5.23
N THR A 78 -8.35 -18.74 -4.74
CA THR A 78 -8.71 -19.22 -3.40
C THR A 78 -7.46 -19.27 -2.53
N GLU A 79 -7.62 -19.62 -1.24
CA GLU A 79 -6.48 -19.79 -0.34
C GLU A 79 -5.55 -20.94 -0.75
N ILE A 80 -6.08 -21.92 -1.48
CA ILE A 80 -5.37 -23.16 -1.81
C ILE A 80 -5.20 -23.39 -3.32
N SER A 81 -5.88 -22.61 -4.16
CA SER A 81 -5.84 -22.79 -5.61
C SER A 81 -5.93 -21.46 -6.36
N ALA A 82 -5.35 -21.45 -7.55
CA ALA A 82 -5.55 -20.41 -8.55
C ALA A 82 -6.13 -21.07 -9.80
N GLU A 83 -7.30 -20.62 -10.24
CA GLU A 83 -7.98 -21.13 -11.41
C GLU A 83 -8.03 -20.03 -12.48
N VAL A 84 -7.73 -20.42 -13.72
CA VAL A 84 -7.81 -19.55 -14.88
C VAL A 84 -8.46 -20.32 -16.02
N LYS A 85 -9.34 -19.67 -16.79
CA LYS A 85 -9.92 -20.31 -17.97
C LYS A 85 -8.82 -20.55 -19.01
N LEU A 86 -8.77 -21.76 -19.55
CA LEU A 86 -7.80 -22.11 -20.60
C LEU A 86 -7.87 -21.13 -21.78
N GLN A 87 -9.08 -20.73 -22.18
CA GLN A 87 -9.27 -19.75 -23.26
C GLN A 87 -8.60 -18.41 -22.96
N SER A 88 -8.67 -17.93 -21.71
CA SER A 88 -7.99 -16.69 -21.31
C SER A 88 -6.47 -16.78 -21.48
N LEU A 89 -5.88 -17.95 -21.27
CA LEU A 89 -4.44 -18.16 -21.53
C LEU A 89 -4.13 -18.15 -23.02
N ILE A 90 -4.98 -18.78 -23.84
CA ILE A 90 -4.81 -18.85 -25.30
C ILE A 90 -4.94 -17.45 -25.90
N ASP A 91 -5.97 -16.68 -25.55
CA ASP A 91 -6.21 -15.34 -26.09
C ASP A 91 -5.05 -14.36 -25.78
N HIS A 92 -4.32 -14.56 -24.67
CA HIS A 92 -3.14 -13.76 -24.33
C HIS A 92 -1.85 -14.21 -25.04
N THR A 93 -1.81 -15.42 -25.58
CA THR A 93 -0.58 -16.03 -26.15
C THR A 93 -0.63 -16.21 -27.66
N VAL A 94 -1.82 -16.21 -28.27
CA VAL A 94 -1.98 -16.24 -29.73
C VAL A 94 -1.63 -14.86 -30.29
N VAL A 95 -0.41 -14.78 -30.84
CA VAL A 95 0.08 -13.71 -31.71
C VAL A 95 -0.32 -14.01 -33.15
#